data_AF-A0A520WDA7-F1
#
_entry.id   AF-A0A520WDA7-F1
#
_cell.length_a   1.000
_cell.length_b   1.000
_cell.length_c   1.000
_cell.angle_alpha   90.00
_cell.angle_beta   90.00
_cell.angle_gamma   90.00
#
_symmetry.space_group_name_H-M   'P 1'
#
loop_
_entity.id
_entity.type
_entity.pdbx_description
1 polymer ?
#
loop_
_entity_poly.entity_id
_entity_poly.type
_entity_poly.pdbx_seq_one_letter_code
_entity_poly.pdbx_strand_id
1 'polypeptide(L)'
;MTDREREFTEQMRNVVLIGNFTIEGRERRDGLPERYEITEVSKLEGDRWRFNARVKYGNVDVTLPVVVPMVWAGDTPMISITDFAIPGLGDEFGARVVFYDNRYAGTWDHGEYGGMMYGTIEPLAGQ
;
A
#
# COMPACT_ATOMS: atom_id res chain seq x y z
N MET A 1 11.33 14.74 -11.07
CA MET A 1 10.53 13.51 -11.19
C MET A 1 10.94 12.81 -12.47
N THR A 2 11.39 11.56 -12.39
CA THR A 2 11.85 10.77 -13.54
C THR A 2 10.66 10.13 -14.28
N ASP A 3 10.89 9.55 -15.46
CA ASP A 3 9.80 8.93 -16.25
C ASP A 3 9.12 7.78 -15.50
N ARG A 4 9.89 6.85 -14.92
CA ARG A 4 9.34 5.77 -14.05
C ARG A 4 8.50 6.28 -12.88
N GLU A 5 8.85 7.44 -12.32
CA GLU A 5 8.10 8.02 -11.18
C GLU A 5 6.75 8.57 -11.66
N ARG A 6 6.71 9.08 -12.88
CA ARG A 6 5.48 9.53 -13.57
C ARG A 6 4.60 8.36 -13.93
N GLU A 7 5.17 7.33 -14.52
CA GLU A 7 4.46 6.09 -14.86
C GLU A 7 3.81 5.47 -13.62
N PHE A 8 4.55 5.35 -12.51
CA PHE A 8 3.97 4.84 -11.26
C PHE A 8 2.84 5.71 -10.72
N THR A 9 2.98 7.04 -10.79
CA THR A 9 1.93 7.98 -10.38
C THR A 9 0.66 7.83 -11.23
N GLU A 10 0.81 7.68 -12.54
CA GLU A 10 -0.28 7.49 -13.49
C GLU A 10 -0.95 6.13 -13.30
N GLN A 11 -0.16 5.06 -13.13
CA GLN A 11 -0.63 3.70 -12.90
C GLN A 11 -1.46 3.59 -11.63
N MET A 12 -1.08 4.29 -10.56
CA MET A 12 -1.73 4.21 -9.25
C MET A 12 -2.86 5.22 -9.06
N ARG A 13 -3.25 5.94 -10.12
CA ARG A 13 -4.34 6.92 -10.06
C ARG A 13 -5.68 6.21 -10.21
N ASN A 14 -6.62 6.49 -9.30
CA ASN A 14 -7.97 5.93 -9.29
C ASN A 14 -7.98 4.40 -9.44
N VAL A 15 -7.21 3.72 -8.60
CA VAL A 15 -7.15 2.25 -8.57
C VAL A 15 -7.75 1.71 -7.27
N VAL A 16 -8.03 0.41 -7.27
CA VAL A 16 -8.35 -0.37 -6.08
C VAL A 16 -7.35 -1.52 -5.97
N LEU A 17 -6.73 -1.64 -4.80
CA LEU A 17 -5.92 -2.79 -4.44
C LEU A 17 -6.84 -3.82 -3.79
N ILE A 18 -6.95 -4.98 -4.42
CA ILE A 18 -7.76 -6.10 -3.96
C ILE A 18 -6.81 -7.22 -3.60
N GLY A 19 -6.75 -7.58 -2.33
CA GLY A 19 -5.78 -8.58 -1.90
C GLY A 19 -6.11 -9.31 -0.63
N ASN A 20 -5.12 -10.02 -0.12
CA ASN A 20 -5.19 -10.83 1.08
C ASN A 20 -3.93 -10.59 1.89
N PHE A 21 -4.06 -10.84 3.19
CA PHE A 21 -2.94 -10.84 4.11
C PHE A 21 -3.00 -12.07 5.01
N THR A 22 -1.83 -12.43 5.53
CA THR A 22 -1.68 -13.43 6.58
C THR A 22 -1.29 -12.75 7.89
N ILE A 23 -1.54 -13.43 9.01
CA ILE A 23 -0.94 -13.10 10.31
C ILE A 23 -0.13 -14.32 10.71
N GLU A 24 1.15 -14.14 11.01
CA GLU A 24 2.01 -15.23 11.45
C GLU A 24 1.42 -15.98 12.65
N GLY A 25 1.48 -17.31 12.62
CA GLY A 25 0.91 -18.17 13.66
C GLY A 25 -0.63 -18.21 13.72
N ARG A 26 -1.35 -17.59 12.78
CA ARG A 26 -2.83 -17.62 12.74
C ARG A 26 -3.35 -17.99 11.35
N GLU A 27 -4.28 -18.95 11.31
CA GLU A 27 -5.05 -19.21 10.11
C GLU A 27 -6.21 -18.22 10.00
N ARG A 28 -6.25 -17.48 8.89
CA ARG A 28 -7.34 -16.56 8.59
C ARG A 28 -8.55 -17.35 8.07
N ARG A 29 -9.70 -17.22 8.74
CA ARG A 29 -10.89 -18.05 8.50
C ARG A 29 -11.98 -17.39 7.66
N ASP A 30 -11.96 -16.06 7.53
CA ASP A 30 -13.01 -15.28 6.88
C ASP A 30 -12.81 -15.13 5.37
N GLY A 31 -11.58 -15.25 4.86
CA GLY A 31 -11.28 -15.36 3.41
C GLY A 31 -11.70 -14.16 2.55
N LEU A 32 -12.20 -13.07 3.16
CA LEU A 32 -12.67 -11.89 2.43
C LEU A 32 -11.48 -11.04 1.98
N PRO A 33 -11.39 -10.65 0.70
CA PRO A 33 -10.29 -9.81 0.24
C PRO A 33 -10.33 -8.43 0.91
N GLU A 34 -9.16 -7.92 1.26
CA GLU A 34 -8.96 -6.53 1.63
C GLU A 34 -9.12 -5.62 0.41
N ARG A 35 -9.63 -4.41 0.64
CA ARG A 35 -9.84 -3.42 -0.41
C ARG A 35 -9.31 -2.07 0.04
N TYR A 36 -8.34 -1.54 -0.71
CA TYR A 36 -7.83 -0.17 -0.54
C TYR A 36 -8.05 0.61 -1.82
N GLU A 37 -8.85 1.68 -1.78
CA GLU A 37 -9.05 2.55 -2.93
C GLU A 37 -7.94 3.62 -2.91
N ILE A 38 -7.12 3.71 -3.96
CA ILE A 38 -6.10 4.75 -4.11
C ILE A 38 -6.59 5.76 -5.13
N THR A 39 -6.83 6.98 -4.67
CA THR A 39 -7.30 8.08 -5.53
C THR A 39 -6.15 8.70 -6.33
N GLU A 40 -5.04 8.99 -5.64
CA GLU A 40 -3.81 9.49 -6.24
C GLU A 40 -2.58 9.03 -5.44
N VAL A 41 -1.46 8.97 -6.14
CA VAL A 41 -0.13 8.89 -5.55
C VAL A 41 0.65 10.10 -6.01
N SER A 42 1.42 10.73 -5.13
CA SER A 42 2.26 11.87 -5.49
C SER A 42 3.63 11.77 -4.83
N LYS A 43 4.67 12.07 -5.61
CA LYS A 43 6.04 12.19 -5.08
C LYS A 43 6.18 13.51 -4.32
N LEU A 44 6.75 13.45 -3.14
CA LEU A 44 7.14 14.61 -2.33
C LEU A 44 8.66 14.85 -2.48
N GLU A 45 9.26 15.49 -1.47
CA GLU A 45 10.71 15.66 -1.43
C GLU A 45 11.44 14.34 -1.13
N GLY A 46 12.56 14.11 -1.83
CA GLY A 46 13.42 12.96 -1.62
C GLY A 46 12.77 11.65 -2.08
N ASP A 47 12.71 10.69 -1.16
CA ASP A 47 12.13 9.36 -1.34
C ASP A 47 10.71 9.23 -0.78
N ARG A 48 10.10 10.33 -0.30
CA ARG A 48 8.77 10.31 0.30
C ARG A 48 7.68 10.37 -0.76
N TRP A 49 6.64 9.55 -0.57
CA TRP A 49 5.47 9.46 -1.44
C TRP A 49 4.20 9.52 -0.62
N ARG A 50 3.22 10.28 -1.11
CA ARG A 50 1.89 10.37 -0.51
C ARG A 50 0.91 9.53 -1.32
N PHE A 51 0.27 8.58 -0.65
CA PHE A 51 -0.85 7.78 -1.14
C PHE A 51 -2.13 8.30 -0.50
N ASN A 52 -3.08 8.78 -1.30
CA ASN A 52 -4.40 9.14 -0.80
C ASN A 52 -5.29 7.90 -0.84
N ALA A 53 -5.27 7.14 0.26
CA ALA A 53 -5.94 5.87 0.40
C ALA A 53 -7.29 6.04 1.11
N ARG A 54 -8.35 5.47 0.53
CA ARG A 54 -9.64 5.30 1.18
C ARG A 54 -9.78 3.87 1.67
N VAL A 55 -9.91 3.72 2.98
CA VAL A 55 -10.03 2.43 3.67
C VAL A 55 -11.49 2.24 4.03
N LYS A 56 -12.06 1.10 3.61
CA LYS A 56 -13.40 0.66 3.98
C LYS A 56 -13.32 -0.64 4.77
N TYR A 57 -13.65 -0.59 6.05
CA TYR A 57 -13.72 -1.77 6.91
C TYR A 57 -14.87 -1.64 7.91
N GLY A 58 -15.83 -2.57 7.87
CA GLY A 58 -17.04 -2.52 8.69
C GLY A 58 -17.81 -1.21 8.47
N ASN A 59 -17.93 -0.39 9.52
CA ASN A 59 -18.58 0.93 9.47
C ASN A 59 -17.59 2.10 9.27
N VAL A 60 -16.30 1.80 9.10
CA VAL A 60 -15.26 2.82 8.87
C VAL A 60 -15.11 3.02 7.37
N ASP A 61 -15.31 4.26 6.92
CA ASP A 61 -15.05 4.73 5.57
C ASP A 61 -14.32 6.07 5.66
N VAL A 62 -12.99 6.01 5.57
CA VAL A 62 -12.11 7.19 5.75
C VAL A 62 -11.12 7.28 4.62
N THR A 63 -10.84 8.51 4.17
CA THR A 63 -9.74 8.80 3.25
C THR A 63 -8.61 9.46 4.02
N LEU A 64 -7.43 8.84 3.99
CA LEU A 64 -6.26 9.27 4.76
C LEU A 64 -5.04 9.38 3.84
N PRO A 65 -4.27 10.49 3.93
CA PRO A 65 -3.00 10.60 3.23
C PRO A 65 -1.93 9.79 3.98
N VAL A 66 -1.44 8.72 3.37
CA VAL A 66 -0.35 7.89 3.89
C VAL A 66 0.96 8.35 3.24
N VAL A 67 1.88 8.87 4.03
CA VAL A 67 3.19 9.32 3.55
C VAL A 67 4.26 8.31 3.97
N VAL A 68 4.88 7.65 2.99
CA VAL A 68 5.89 6.61 3.23
C VAL A 68 7.08 6.76 2.28
N PRO A 69 8.29 6.36 2.69
CA PRO A 69 9.43 6.25 1.79
C PRO A 69 9.21 5.12 0.78
N MET A 70 9.64 5.36 -0.45
CA MET A 70 9.63 4.37 -1.52
C MET A 70 11.00 4.32 -2.19
N VAL A 71 11.53 3.10 -2.29
CA VAL A 71 12.78 2.79 -2.97
C VAL A 71 12.47 2.07 -4.29
N TRP A 72 13.49 1.95 -5.15
CA TRP A 72 13.37 1.27 -6.44
C TRP A 72 14.35 0.10 -6.51
N ALA A 73 13.84 -1.10 -6.78
CA ALA A 73 14.64 -2.27 -7.14
C ALA A 73 14.72 -2.36 -8.67
N GLY A 74 15.73 -1.73 -9.26
CA GLY A 74 15.77 -1.52 -10.70
C GLY A 74 14.68 -0.54 -11.14
N ASP A 75 13.71 -1.03 -11.90
CA ASP A 75 12.50 -0.31 -12.34
C ASP A 75 11.26 -0.62 -11.47
N THR A 76 11.39 -1.49 -10.47
CA THR A 76 10.26 -1.92 -9.63
C THR A 76 10.16 -1.06 -8.36
N PRO A 77 9.07 -0.32 -8.14
CA PRO A 77 8.87 0.47 -6.93
C PRO A 77 8.54 -0.41 -5.72
N MET A 78 9.08 -0.05 -4.57
CA MET A 78 8.90 -0.76 -3.31
C MET A 78 8.74 0.21 -2.13
N ILE A 79 7.68 0.07 -1.34
CA ILE A 79 7.60 0.69 -0.02
C ILE A 79 8.52 -0.08 0.93
N SER A 80 9.43 0.61 1.61
CA SER A 80 10.39 0.01 2.53
C SER A 80 10.47 0.85 3.81
N ILE A 81 9.86 0.35 4.89
CA ILE A 81 9.79 1.03 6.19
C ILE A 81 10.16 0.07 7.31
N THR A 82 10.82 0.58 8.35
CA THR A 82 11.17 -0.17 9.57
C THR A 82 10.88 0.73 10.75
N ASP A 83 10.17 0.23 11.76
CA ASP A 83 9.80 0.95 12.98
C ASP A 83 9.25 2.35 12.69
N PHE A 84 8.41 2.46 11.66
CA PHE A 84 8.00 3.73 11.08
C PHE A 84 6.69 4.23 11.70
N ALA A 85 6.65 5.53 12.00
CA ALA A 85 5.45 6.20 12.48
C ALA A 85 4.64 6.76 11.31
N ILE A 86 3.36 6.39 11.23
CA ILE A 86 2.42 6.93 10.23
C ILE A 86 1.43 7.84 10.95
N PRO A 87 1.48 9.17 10.70
CA PRO A 87 0.60 10.12 11.36
C PRO A 87 -0.89 9.75 11.25
N GLY A 88 -1.56 9.63 12.39
CA GLY A 88 -2.99 9.30 12.47
C GLY A 88 -3.30 7.79 12.38
N LEU A 89 -2.31 6.94 12.13
CA LEU A 89 -2.47 5.47 12.05
C LEU A 89 -1.76 4.75 13.21
N GLY A 90 -0.61 5.25 13.66
CA GLY A 90 0.15 4.66 14.77
C GLY A 90 1.66 4.69 14.53
N ASP A 91 2.37 3.96 15.38
CA ASP A 91 3.83 3.81 15.36
C ASP A 91 4.21 2.35 15.10
N GLU A 92 5.50 2.05 14.97
CA GLU A 92 6.03 0.68 14.84
C GLU A 92 5.56 -0.10 13.59
N PHE A 93 5.37 0.60 12.46
CA PHE A 93 5.08 -0.06 11.18
C PHE A 93 6.34 -0.55 10.47
N GLY A 94 6.30 -1.80 10.02
CA GLY A 94 7.25 -2.39 9.08
C GLY A 94 6.57 -2.81 7.78
N ALA A 95 7.22 -2.62 6.64
CA ALA A 95 6.72 -3.13 5.37
C ALA A 95 7.82 -3.25 4.32
N ARG A 96 7.72 -4.28 3.47
CA ARG A 96 8.44 -4.41 2.20
C ARG A 96 7.45 -4.81 1.13
N VAL A 97 6.83 -3.84 0.48
CA VAL A 97 5.77 -4.08 -0.51
C VAL A 97 6.23 -3.63 -1.87
N VAL A 98 6.32 -4.56 -2.81
CA VAL A 98 6.65 -4.30 -4.21
C VAL A 98 5.37 -4.12 -5.03
N PHE A 99 5.43 -3.24 -6.03
CA PHE A 99 4.39 -3.09 -7.04
C PHE A 99 4.99 -3.42 -8.40
N TYR A 100 4.41 -4.39 -9.11
CA TYR A 100 4.90 -4.81 -10.42
C TYR A 100 3.72 -5.22 -11.31
N ASP A 101 3.61 -4.59 -12.47
CA ASP A 101 2.42 -4.63 -13.31
C ASP A 101 1.14 -4.32 -12.50
N ASN A 102 0.08 -5.11 -12.68
CA ASN A 102 -1.18 -5.01 -11.95
C ASN A 102 -1.18 -5.80 -10.63
N ARG A 103 -0.03 -5.99 -9.98
CA ARG A 103 0.11 -6.79 -8.76
C ARG A 103 0.91 -6.07 -7.71
N TYR A 104 0.63 -6.40 -6.46
CA TYR A 104 1.48 -6.05 -5.33
C TYR A 104 1.67 -7.27 -4.43
N ALA A 105 2.81 -7.32 -3.75
CA ALA A 105 3.10 -8.35 -2.76
C ALA A 105 4.17 -7.86 -1.79
N GLY A 106 4.19 -8.41 -0.58
CA GLY A 106 5.18 -7.99 0.41
C GLY A 106 4.98 -8.56 1.80
N THR A 107 5.82 -8.09 2.71
CA THR A 107 5.65 -8.28 4.15
C THR A 107 5.04 -7.02 4.78
N TRP A 108 4.34 -7.21 5.89
CA TRP A 108 3.85 -6.15 6.75
C TRP A 108 4.09 -6.53 8.21
N ASP A 109 4.35 -5.53 9.05
CA ASP A 109 4.58 -5.65 10.48
C ASP A 109 3.93 -4.45 11.20
N HIS A 110 3.38 -4.68 12.39
CA HIS A 110 2.92 -3.65 13.32
C HIS A 110 3.06 -4.16 14.76
N GLY A 111 4.04 -3.62 15.49
CA GLY A 111 4.42 -4.08 16.82
C GLY A 111 4.83 -5.56 16.80
N GLU A 112 4.15 -6.40 17.58
CA GLU A 112 4.41 -7.86 17.67
C GLU A 112 3.76 -8.70 16.55
N TYR A 113 2.96 -8.07 15.69
CA TYR A 113 2.22 -8.76 14.62
C TYR A 113 2.88 -8.52 13.28
N GLY A 114 2.86 -9.53 12.42
CA GLY A 114 3.29 -9.40 11.03
C GLY A 114 2.78 -10.52 10.15
N GLY A 115 3.14 -10.46 8.87
CA GLY A 115 2.82 -11.49 7.89
C GLY A 115 3.07 -11.04 6.46
N MET A 116 2.42 -11.75 5.53
CA MET A 116 2.50 -11.49 4.10
C MET A 116 1.24 -10.74 3.65
N MET A 117 1.36 -9.90 2.63
CA MET A 117 0.23 -9.30 1.91
C MET A 117 0.45 -9.41 0.41
N TYR A 118 -0.62 -9.63 -0.35
CA TYR A 118 -0.54 -9.75 -1.81
C TYR A 118 -1.90 -9.53 -2.47
N GLY A 119 -1.89 -9.07 -3.72
CA GLY A 119 -3.12 -8.84 -4.46
C GLY A 119 -2.93 -8.28 -5.85
N THR A 120 -4.05 -7.85 -6.43
CA THR A 120 -4.13 -7.18 -7.73
C THR A 120 -4.43 -5.69 -7.55
N ILE A 121 -4.03 -4.92 -8.56
CA ILE A 121 -4.31 -3.50 -8.72
C ILE A 121 -5.24 -3.39 -9.92
N GLU A 122 -6.43 -2.87 -9.68
CA GLU A 122 -7.48 -2.75 -10.71
C GLU A 122 -7.94 -1.30 -10.82
N PRO A 123 -8.38 -0.84 -12.00
CA PRO A 123 -9.04 0.46 -12.10
C PRO A 123 -10.25 0.51 -11.15
N LEU A 124 -10.41 1.62 -10.44
CA LEU A 124 -11.60 1.86 -9.62
C LEU A 124 -12.79 1.99 -10.59
N ALA A 125 -13.68 0.98 -10.61
CA ALA A 125 -14.80 0.93 -11.55
C ALA A 125 -15.67 2.21 -11.47
N GLY A 126 -15.71 2.96 -12.57
CA GLY A 126 -16.38 4.26 -12.65
C GLY A 126 -15.75 5.29 -13.60
N GLN A 127 -15.01 4.86 -14.63
CA GLN A 127 -14.57 5.72 -15.74
C GLN A 127 -15.06 5.14 -17.07
#